data_AF-A0AA36BEP9-F1
#
_entry.id   AF-A0AA36BEP9-F1
#
_cell.length_a   1.000
_cell.length_b   1.000
_cell.length_c   1.000
_cell.angle_alpha   90.00
_cell.angle_beta   90.00
_cell.angle_gamma   90.00
#
_symmetry.space_group_name_H-M   'P 1'
#
loop_
_entity.id
_entity.type
_entity.pdbx_description
1 polymer ?
#
loop_
_entity_poly.entity_id
_entity_poly.type
_entity_poly.pdbx_seq_one_letter_code
_entity_poly.pdbx_strand_id
1 'polypeptide(L)'
;MICSPNSKALKSLSDCMKKLTGCEEFRRNTKYNGIDFNHVIDEIPILCKGKTDLISGGSCLNTLPDMQNILTPLLKKMASTMMKVLNKEISENEYYEEYCPLLKKTLDDTAASYKCPEKAEKVVKEYFNAVMSDDCQRVNFSVKTVSNGYFISLLILIVLSLIG
;
A
#
# COMPACT_ATOMS: atom_id res chain seq x y z
N MET A 1 -16.44 19.20 5.88
CA MET A 1 -16.26 17.75 5.62
C MET A 1 -15.08 17.58 4.67
N ILE A 2 -14.19 16.60 4.84
CA ILE A 2 -12.97 16.48 3.98
C ILE A 2 -13.32 16.32 2.49
N CYS A 3 -14.43 15.63 2.19
CA CYS A 3 -14.85 15.35 0.81
C CYS A 3 -15.70 16.42 0.13
N SER A 4 -15.75 17.66 0.65
CA SER A 4 -16.42 18.76 -0.05
C SER A 4 -15.47 19.42 -1.05
N PRO A 5 -15.94 19.88 -2.22
CA PRO A 5 -15.17 20.78 -3.08
C PRO A 5 -14.64 21.96 -2.26
N ASN A 6 -13.37 22.34 -2.44
CA ASN A 6 -12.72 23.42 -1.69
C ASN A 6 -12.73 23.26 -0.16
N SER A 7 -12.71 22.02 0.35
CA SER A 7 -12.66 21.76 1.78
C SER A 7 -11.46 22.45 2.44
N LYS A 8 -11.73 23.42 3.33
CA LYS A 8 -10.69 24.08 4.13
C LYS A 8 -9.89 23.06 4.95
N ALA A 9 -10.54 22.02 5.46
CA ALA A 9 -9.88 20.95 6.21
C ALA A 9 -8.90 20.15 5.34
N LEU A 10 -9.31 19.77 4.12
CA LEU A 10 -8.42 19.09 3.18
C LEU A 10 -7.24 19.99 2.76
N LYS A 11 -7.51 21.27 2.51
CA LYS A 11 -6.47 22.25 2.19
C LYS A 11 -5.46 22.38 3.34
N SER A 12 -5.92 22.57 4.57
CA SER A 12 -5.05 22.65 5.74
C SER A 12 -4.23 21.37 5.96
N LEU A 13 -4.85 20.20 5.77
CA LEU A 13 -4.15 18.92 5.86
C LEU A 13 -3.07 18.79 4.76
N SER A 14 -3.39 19.15 3.52
CA SER A 14 -2.45 19.16 2.41
C SER A 14 -1.29 20.12 2.63
N ASP A 15 -1.57 21.35 3.09
CA ASP A 15 -0.54 22.33 3.40
C ASP A 15 0.37 21.87 4.54
N CYS A 16 -0.18 21.18 5.55
CA CYS A 16 0.60 20.58 6.64
C CYS A 16 1.51 19.46 6.12
N MET A 17 0.94 18.52 5.37
CA MET A 17 1.68 17.38 4.85
C MET A 17 2.78 17.81 3.88
N LYS A 18 2.54 18.80 3.01
CA LYS A 18 3.57 19.37 2.14
C LYS A 18 4.75 19.96 2.91
N LYS A 19 4.51 20.56 4.08
CA LYS A 19 5.60 21.06 4.93
C LYS A 19 6.40 19.91 5.56
N LEU A 20 5.72 18.88 6.03
CA LEU A 20 6.36 17.69 6.61
C LEU A 20 7.17 16.94 5.56
N THR A 21 6.57 16.64 4.42
CA THR A 21 7.23 15.96 3.30
C THR A 21 8.24 16.85 2.60
N GLY A 22 8.19 18.18 2.76
CA GLY A 22 9.24 19.09 2.33
C GLY A 22 10.53 19.01 3.17
N CYS A 23 10.47 18.43 4.38
CA CYS A 23 11.64 18.23 5.23
C CYS A 23 12.45 17.01 4.77
N GLU A 24 13.71 17.23 4.37
CA GLU A 24 14.58 16.16 3.87
C GLU A 24 14.85 15.07 4.92
N GLU A 25 15.05 15.47 6.17
CA GLU A 25 15.27 14.52 7.28
C GLU A 25 14.05 13.62 7.49
N PHE A 26 12.85 14.20 7.47
CA PHE A 26 11.61 13.44 7.56
C PHE A 26 11.49 12.45 6.39
N ARG A 27 11.67 12.91 5.15
CA ARG A 27 11.64 12.04 3.96
C ARG A 27 12.64 10.89 4.06
N ARG A 28 13.85 11.18 4.53
CA ARG A 28 14.91 10.17 4.68
C ARG A 28 14.53 9.13 5.72
N ASN A 29 14.00 9.56 6.87
CA ASN A 29 13.57 8.67 7.94
C ASN A 29 12.36 7.81 7.55
N THR A 30 11.50 8.30 6.66
CA THR A 30 10.33 7.55 6.20
C THR A 30 10.52 6.77 4.91
N LYS A 31 11.67 6.92 4.23
CA LYS A 31 11.95 6.32 2.92
C LYS A 31 11.64 4.82 2.88
N TYR A 32 12.01 4.11 3.93
CA TYR A 32 11.89 2.65 4.01
C TYR A 32 10.49 2.17 4.46
N ASN A 33 9.55 3.07 4.77
CA ASN A 33 8.21 2.64 5.19
C ASN A 33 7.34 2.12 4.02
N GLY A 34 7.79 2.31 2.77
CA GLY A 34 7.05 1.86 1.56
C GLY A 34 5.73 2.59 1.31
N ILE A 35 5.44 3.65 2.07
CA ILE A 35 4.28 4.54 1.92
C ILE A 35 4.79 5.92 1.52
N ASP A 36 4.19 6.51 0.47
CA ASP A 36 4.45 7.90 0.12
C ASP A 36 3.44 8.81 0.83
N PHE A 37 3.94 9.62 1.76
CA PHE A 37 3.13 10.55 2.52
C PHE A 37 2.50 11.67 1.68
N ASN A 38 3.01 11.97 0.49
CA ASN A 38 2.34 12.84 -0.46
C ASN A 38 1.11 12.13 -1.04
N HIS A 39 1.25 10.86 -1.43
CA HIS A 39 0.14 10.06 -1.94
C HIS A 39 -0.97 9.89 -0.89
N VAL A 40 -0.63 9.79 0.41
CA VAL A 40 -1.64 9.76 1.48
C VAL A 40 -2.64 10.92 1.40
N ILE A 41 -2.22 12.11 0.96
CA ILE A 41 -3.14 13.24 0.78
C ILE A 41 -3.70 13.29 -0.63
N ASP A 42 -2.86 13.10 -1.63
CA ASP A 42 -3.25 13.23 -3.03
C ASP A 42 -4.30 12.19 -3.43
N GLU A 43 -4.35 11.05 -2.72
CA GLU A 43 -5.28 9.94 -2.96
C GLU A 43 -6.55 9.97 -2.09
N ILE A 44 -6.73 10.98 -1.22
CA ILE A 44 -7.99 11.22 -0.50
C ILE A 44 -9.23 11.25 -1.43
N PRO A 45 -9.17 11.75 -2.68
CA PRO A 45 -10.27 11.66 -3.62
C PRO A 45 -10.79 10.24 -3.88
N ILE A 46 -9.96 9.19 -3.74
CA ILE A 46 -10.42 7.78 -3.82
C ILE A 46 -11.44 7.51 -2.69
N LEU A 47 -11.07 7.83 -1.45
CA LEU A 47 -11.97 7.69 -0.29
C LEU A 47 -13.23 8.53 -0.47
N CYS A 48 -13.12 9.73 -1.03
CA CYS A 48 -14.26 10.60 -1.24
C CYS A 48 -15.21 10.14 -2.35
N LYS A 49 -14.70 9.50 -3.41
CA LYS A 49 -15.53 8.85 -4.43
C LYS A 49 -16.29 7.65 -3.84
N GLY A 50 -15.60 6.85 -3.03
CA GLY A 50 -16.19 5.70 -2.32
C GLY A 50 -16.96 6.05 -1.04
N LYS A 51 -17.21 7.35 -0.77
CA LYS A 51 -17.79 7.82 0.50
C LYS A 51 -19.11 7.13 0.85
N THR A 52 -19.99 6.90 -0.11
CA THR A 52 -21.28 6.22 0.14
C THR A 52 -21.06 4.79 0.62
N ASP A 53 -20.15 4.05 -0.02
CA ASP A 53 -19.79 2.70 0.38
C ASP A 53 -19.11 2.69 1.75
N LEU A 54 -18.19 3.64 2.02
CA LEU A 54 -17.55 3.79 3.33
C LEU A 54 -18.56 4.13 4.45
N ILE A 55 -19.54 5.00 4.19
CA ILE A 55 -20.61 5.33 5.14
C ILE A 55 -21.46 4.09 5.43
N SER A 56 -21.74 3.27 4.40
CA SER A 56 -22.45 2.00 4.59
C SER A 56 -21.66 1.00 5.45
N GLY A 57 -20.33 1.12 5.46
CA GLY A 57 -19.41 0.41 6.37
C GLY A 57 -19.06 1.19 7.65
N GLY A 58 -19.78 2.26 8.00
CA GLY A 58 -19.38 3.12 9.12
C GLY A 58 -19.29 2.38 10.47
N SER A 59 -20.11 1.35 10.70
CA SER A 59 -20.10 0.57 11.94
C SER A 59 -18.89 -0.37 12.06
N CYS A 60 -18.41 -0.94 10.95
CA CYS A 60 -17.31 -1.89 10.95
C CYS A 60 -15.94 -1.19 11.03
N LEU A 61 -15.79 -0.01 10.43
CA LEU A 61 -14.58 0.82 10.52
C LEU A 61 -14.28 1.31 11.94
N ASN A 62 -15.28 1.37 12.81
CA ASN A 62 -15.11 1.70 14.23
C ASN A 62 -14.53 0.54 15.05
N THR A 63 -14.48 -0.66 14.48
CA THR A 63 -13.85 -1.81 15.11
C THR A 63 -12.35 -1.67 14.89
N LEU A 64 -11.60 -1.44 15.97
CA LEU A 64 -10.14 -1.48 15.89
C LEU A 64 -9.72 -2.93 15.61
N PRO A 65 -9.07 -3.20 14.47
CA PRO A 65 -8.54 -4.53 14.24
C PRO A 65 -7.38 -4.82 15.19
N ASP A 66 -7.01 -6.09 15.30
CA ASP A 66 -5.83 -6.50 16.05
C ASP A 66 -4.55 -6.07 15.30
N MET A 67 -4.26 -4.78 15.40
CA MET A 67 -3.15 -4.12 14.72
C MET A 67 -1.82 -4.70 15.19
N GLN A 68 -1.74 -5.23 16.42
CA GLN A 68 -0.51 -5.83 16.92
C GLN A 68 -0.18 -7.08 16.12
N ASN A 69 -1.13 -7.99 15.92
CA ASN A 69 -0.89 -9.21 15.16
C ASN A 69 -0.69 -8.95 13.66
N ILE A 70 -1.37 -7.94 13.11
CA ILE A 70 -1.27 -7.59 11.68
C ILE A 70 0.05 -6.87 11.35
N LEU A 71 0.51 -5.94 12.20
CA LEU A 71 1.69 -5.12 11.94
C LEU A 71 3.00 -5.74 12.43
N THR A 72 2.99 -6.58 13.47
CA THR A 72 4.23 -7.13 14.05
C THR A 72 5.12 -7.85 13.02
N PRO A 73 4.60 -8.70 12.12
CA PRO A 73 5.43 -9.34 11.09
C PRO A 73 6.08 -8.32 10.16
N LEU A 74 5.33 -7.28 9.76
CA LEU A 74 5.81 -6.21 8.89
C LEU A 74 6.93 -5.41 9.57
N LEU A 75 6.71 -5.00 10.83
CA LEU A 75 7.69 -4.21 11.60
C LEU A 75 8.99 -4.99 11.84
N LYS A 76 8.89 -6.29 12.17
CA LYS A 76 10.07 -7.16 12.31
C LYS A 76 10.83 -7.28 11.00
N LYS A 77 10.11 -7.51 9.88
CA LYS A 77 10.74 -7.59 8.56
C LYS A 77 11.43 -6.27 8.23
N MET A 78 10.71 -5.15 8.34
CA MET A 78 11.21 -3.80 8.09
C MET A 78 12.50 -3.52 8.86
N ALA A 79 12.50 -3.74 10.18
CA ALA A 79 13.67 -3.51 11.02
C ALA A 79 14.86 -4.38 10.58
N SER A 80 14.62 -5.66 10.31
CA SER A 80 15.69 -6.58 9.88
C SER A 80 16.26 -6.24 8.51
N THR A 81 15.43 -5.95 7.50
CA THR A 81 15.90 -5.64 6.14
C THR A 81 16.45 -4.23 6.02
N MET A 82 15.91 -3.26 6.77
CA MET A 82 16.42 -1.89 6.78
C MET A 82 17.84 -1.85 7.35
N MET A 83 18.11 -2.60 8.43
CA MET A 83 19.48 -2.70 8.97
C MET A 83 20.46 -3.28 7.96
N LYS A 84 20.05 -4.29 7.16
CA LYS A 84 20.88 -4.84 6.09
C LYS A 84 21.22 -3.81 5.01
N VAL A 85 20.24 -2.99 4.60
CA VAL A 85 20.49 -1.89 3.64
C VAL A 85 21.46 -0.86 4.22
N LEU A 86 21.23 -0.44 5.47
CA LEU A 86 22.08 0.55 6.14
C LEU A 86 23.52 0.04 6.31
N ASN A 87 23.69 -1.26 6.58
CA ASN A 87 24.98 -1.93 6.64
C ASN A 87 25.58 -2.26 5.25
N LYS A 88 24.88 -1.93 4.16
CA LYS A 88 25.26 -2.23 2.77
C LYS A 88 25.41 -3.72 2.47
N GLU A 89 24.69 -4.57 3.21
CA GLU A 89 24.63 -6.01 2.99
C GLU A 89 23.70 -6.38 1.82
N ILE A 90 22.69 -5.54 1.55
CA ILE A 90 21.77 -5.65 0.42
C ILE A 90 21.55 -4.28 -0.22
N SER A 91 21.14 -4.25 -1.49
CA SER A 91 20.75 -3.02 -2.19
C SER A 91 19.36 -2.52 -1.77
N GLU A 92 19.05 -1.26 -2.09
CA GLU A 92 17.70 -0.71 -1.88
C GLU A 92 16.63 -1.43 -2.71
N ASN A 93 16.98 -1.94 -3.90
CA ASN A 93 16.04 -2.70 -4.72
C ASN A 93 15.68 -4.04 -4.07
N GLU A 94 16.68 -4.77 -3.58
CA GLU A 94 16.46 -6.04 -2.85
C GLU A 94 15.61 -5.80 -1.59
N TYR A 95 15.83 -4.68 -0.91
CA TYR A 95 14.98 -4.28 0.21
C TYR A 95 13.51 -4.17 -0.17
N TYR A 96 13.19 -3.44 -1.24
CA TYR A 96 11.82 -3.25 -1.68
C TYR A 96 11.19 -4.55 -2.19
N GLU A 97 11.96 -5.39 -2.90
CA GLU A 97 11.50 -6.71 -3.33
C GLU A 97 11.10 -7.61 -2.15
N GLU A 98 11.85 -7.57 -1.05
CA GLU A 98 11.52 -8.32 0.16
C GLU A 98 10.40 -7.69 1.00
N TYR A 99 10.35 -6.36 1.09
CA TYR A 99 9.48 -5.64 2.01
C TYR A 99 8.09 -5.34 1.44
N CYS A 100 8.01 -4.86 0.19
CA CYS A 100 6.78 -4.35 -0.40
C CYS A 100 5.65 -5.39 -0.55
N PRO A 101 5.92 -6.68 -0.86
CA PRO A 101 4.88 -7.70 -0.85
C PRO A 101 4.29 -7.94 0.54
N LEU A 102 5.11 -7.88 1.59
CA LEU A 102 4.62 -7.97 2.97
C LEU A 102 3.79 -6.75 3.34
N LEU A 103 4.26 -5.54 3.00
CA LEU A 103 3.50 -4.31 3.22
C LEU A 103 2.12 -4.39 2.58
N LYS A 104 2.05 -4.79 1.30
CA LYS A 104 0.79 -4.94 0.59
C LYS A 104 -0.13 -5.96 1.25
N LYS A 105 0.40 -7.13 1.62
CA LYS A 105 -0.38 -8.14 2.33
C LYS A 105 -0.93 -7.58 3.66
N THR A 106 -0.09 -6.90 4.45
CA THR A 106 -0.51 -6.28 5.71
C THR A 106 -1.62 -5.24 5.50
N LEU A 107 -1.53 -4.42 4.45
CA LEU A 107 -2.59 -3.46 4.11
C LEU A 107 -3.89 -4.15 3.71
N ASP A 108 -3.81 -5.19 2.88
CA ASP A 108 -4.97 -5.98 2.45
C ASP A 108 -5.63 -6.71 3.64
N ASP A 109 -4.82 -7.31 4.53
CA ASP A 109 -5.27 -7.96 5.77
C ASP A 109 -5.90 -6.95 6.74
N THR A 110 -5.33 -5.74 6.82
CA THR A 110 -5.90 -4.63 7.62
C THR A 110 -7.28 -4.25 7.09
N ALA A 111 -7.41 -4.04 5.77
CA ALA A 111 -8.71 -3.72 5.15
C ALA A 111 -9.76 -4.81 5.41
N ALA A 112 -9.38 -6.09 5.28
CA ALA A 112 -10.27 -7.23 5.52
C ALA A 112 -10.62 -7.41 7.01
N SER A 113 -9.71 -7.07 7.92
CA SER A 113 -9.91 -7.23 9.37
C SER A 113 -11.00 -6.34 9.96
N TYR A 114 -11.31 -5.23 9.30
CA TYR A 114 -12.48 -4.41 9.63
C TYR A 114 -13.80 -5.18 9.40
N LYS A 115 -13.80 -6.27 8.62
CA LYS A 115 -14.98 -7.08 8.28
C LYS A 115 -16.12 -6.24 7.71
N CYS A 116 -15.76 -5.29 6.86
CA CYS A 116 -16.69 -4.39 6.23
C CYS A 116 -17.39 -5.02 5.02
N PRO A 117 -18.52 -4.45 4.55
CA PRO A 117 -19.09 -4.84 3.28
C PRO A 117 -18.06 -4.75 2.16
N GLU A 118 -18.11 -5.67 1.20
CA GLU A 118 -17.12 -5.82 0.12
C GLU A 118 -16.82 -4.49 -0.60
N LYS A 119 -17.84 -3.66 -0.82
CA LYS A 119 -17.68 -2.35 -1.46
C LYS A 119 -16.85 -1.38 -0.62
N ALA A 120 -17.05 -1.35 0.70
CA ALA A 120 -16.27 -0.51 1.60
C ALA A 120 -14.82 -1.02 1.73
N GLU A 121 -14.64 -2.33 1.87
CA GLU A 121 -13.31 -2.96 1.88
C GLU A 121 -12.54 -2.66 0.59
N LYS A 122 -13.20 -2.76 -0.57
CA LYS A 122 -12.62 -2.45 -1.87
C LYS A 122 -12.10 -1.01 -1.93
N VAL A 123 -12.89 -0.03 -1.47
CA VAL A 123 -12.47 1.39 -1.43
C VAL A 123 -11.22 1.56 -0.54
N VAL A 124 -11.18 0.90 0.62
CA VAL A 124 -10.01 0.95 1.53
C VAL A 124 -8.79 0.32 0.88
N LYS A 125 -8.92 -0.86 0.26
CA LYS A 125 -7.82 -1.52 -0.46
C LYS A 125 -7.32 -0.69 -1.64
N GLU A 126 -8.20 -0.09 -2.42
CA GLU A 126 -7.83 0.81 -3.53
C GLU A 126 -7.00 1.98 -3.02
N TYR A 127 -7.46 2.64 -1.96
CA TYR A 127 -6.71 3.73 -1.32
C TYR A 127 -5.35 3.26 -0.78
N PHE A 128 -5.30 2.16 -0.03
CA PHE A 128 -4.05 1.60 0.49
C PHE A 128 -3.05 1.25 -0.61
N ASN A 129 -3.50 0.76 -1.76
CA ASN A 129 -2.62 0.50 -2.89
C ASN A 129 -2.08 1.80 -3.51
N ALA A 130 -2.91 2.84 -3.61
CA ALA A 130 -2.54 4.10 -4.20
C ALA A 130 -1.52 4.89 -3.34
N VAL A 131 -1.58 4.75 -2.02
CA VAL A 131 -0.64 5.45 -1.11
C VAL A 131 0.72 4.78 -0.96
N MET A 132 0.92 3.57 -1.48
CA MET A 132 2.25 2.95 -1.52
C MET A 132 3.21 3.82 -2.33
N SER A 133 4.50 3.78 -1.97
CA SER A 133 5.55 4.45 -2.74
C SER A 133 5.68 3.86 -4.14
N ASP A 134 6.19 4.63 -5.09
CA ASP A 134 6.41 4.18 -6.48
C ASP A 134 7.22 2.89 -6.56
N ASP A 135 8.22 2.73 -5.69
CA ASP A 135 9.02 1.50 -5.60
C ASP A 135 8.16 0.29 -5.18
N CYS A 136 7.31 0.44 -4.16
CA CYS A 136 6.42 -0.63 -3.72
C CYS A 136 5.28 -0.90 -4.69
N GLN A 137 4.76 0.12 -5.37
CA GLN A 137 3.82 -0.06 -6.46
C GLN A 137 4.47 -0.88 -7.58
N ARG A 138 5.67 -0.48 -8.05
CA ARG A 138 6.44 -1.19 -9.07
C ARG A 138 6.65 -2.65 -8.71
N VAL A 139 7.20 -2.94 -7.53
CA VAL A 139 7.44 -4.32 -7.06
C VAL A 139 6.14 -5.13 -7.04
N ASN A 140 5.06 -4.58 -6.50
CA ASN A 140 3.79 -5.31 -6.41
C ASN A 140 3.12 -5.52 -7.78
N PHE A 141 3.30 -4.60 -8.74
CA PHE A 141 2.90 -4.81 -10.14
C PHE A 141 3.77 -5.87 -10.83
N SER A 142 5.06 -5.90 -10.53
CA SER A 142 6.00 -6.92 -11.02
C SER A 142 5.64 -8.32 -10.50
N VAL A 143 5.31 -8.48 -9.22
CA VAL A 143 4.85 -9.78 -8.67
C VAL A 143 3.56 -10.26 -9.35
N LYS A 144 2.63 -9.34 -9.64
CA LYS A 144 1.40 -9.65 -10.39
C LYS A 144 1.69 -10.09 -11.83
N THR A 145 2.75 -9.55 -12.45
CA THR A 145 3.18 -9.93 -13.81
C THR A 145 4.05 -11.20 -13.83
N VAL A 146 4.82 -11.52 -12.78
CA VAL A 146 5.55 -12.80 -12.68
C VAL A 146 4.59 -13.97 -12.45
N SER A 147 3.47 -13.77 -11.72
CA SER A 147 2.38 -14.76 -11.69
C SER A 147 1.76 -15.01 -13.07
N ASN A 148 1.83 -14.04 -13.99
CA ASN A 148 1.44 -14.22 -15.40
C ASN A 148 2.59 -14.77 -16.27
N GLY A 149 3.86 -14.62 -15.86
CA GLY A 149 5.02 -15.15 -16.59
C GLY A 149 5.08 -16.68 -16.59
N TYR A 150 4.75 -17.32 -15.47
CA TYR A 150 4.53 -18.78 -15.44
C TYR A 150 3.36 -19.18 -16.33
N PHE A 151 2.32 -18.35 -16.42
CA PHE A 151 1.14 -18.60 -17.26
C PHE A 151 1.49 -18.51 -18.76
N ILE A 152 2.31 -17.54 -19.17
CA ILE A 152 2.76 -17.38 -20.56
C ILE A 152 3.70 -18.53 -20.95
N SER A 153 4.65 -18.90 -20.08
CA SER A 153 5.53 -20.05 -20.31
C SER A 153 4.77 -21.39 -20.35
N LEU A 154 3.75 -21.55 -19.48
CA LEU A 154 2.86 -22.71 -19.49
C LEU A 154 1.97 -22.73 -20.74
N LEU A 155 1.44 -21.59 -21.19
CA LEU A 155 0.68 -21.47 -22.44
C LEU A 155 1.54 -21.81 -23.66
N ILE A 156 2.78 -21.36 -23.71
CA ILE A 156 3.72 -21.70 -24.79
C ILE A 156 4.01 -23.21 -24.78
N LEU A 157 4.21 -23.82 -23.61
CA LEU A 157 4.42 -25.28 -23.49
C LEU A 157 3.18 -26.09 -23.89
N ILE A 158 1.97 -25.66 -23.52
CA ILE A 158 0.70 -26.30 -23.91
C ILE A 158 0.49 -26.21 -25.42
N VAL A 159 0.74 -25.04 -26.02
CA VAL A 159 0.63 -24.86 -27.47
C VAL A 159 1.63 -25.74 -28.22
N LEU A 160 2.87 -25.82 -27.75
CA LEU A 160 3.91 -26.67 -28.36
C LEU A 160 3.59 -28.17 -28.24
N SER A 161 2.90 -28.60 -27.18
CA SER A 161 2.52 -30.01 -26.97
C SER A 161 1.21 -30.41 -27.67
N LEU A 162 0.45 -29.45 -28.20
CA LEU A 162 -0.74 -29.70 -29.02
C LEU A 162 -0.45 -29.71 -30.54
N ILE A 163 0.69 -29.15 -30.94
CA ILE A 163 1.14 -29.10 -32.34
C ILE A 163 2.23 -30.17 -32.63
N GLY A 164 2.83 -30.73 -31.58
CA GLY A 164 3.75 -31.87 -31.64
C GLY A 164 3.06 -33.22 -31.60
#